data_AF-A0A6I3KDZ1-F1
#
_entry.id   AF-A0A6I3KDZ1-F1
#
_cell.length_a   1.000
_cell.length_b   1.000
_cell.length_c   1.000
_cell.angle_alpha   90.00
_cell.angle_beta   90.00
_cell.angle_gamma   90.00
#
_symmetry.space_group_name_H-M   'P 1'
#
loop_
_entity.id
_entity.type
_entity.pdbx_description
1 polymer ?
#
loop_
_entity_poly.entity_id
_entity_poly.type
_entity_poly.pdbx_seq_one_letter_code
_entity_poly.pdbx_strand_id
1 'polypeptide(L)'
;MDAANNRIGYPRANQRIVMVAVWMFAALISIPVSLVIKFSGENGGWLTFMLMMFGVILVGVWVLLGLLPLFIRSDYESKLEWAWVSMALVFIGFILGNANLPDFGDIGPSTVPTWWFGNEEAATITGGILLVISGIGHVMWLASCITYAVLSHRSAPEVF
;
A
#
# COMPACT_ATOMS: atom_id res chain seq x y z
N MET A 1 -48.75 2.52 -13.77
CA MET A 1 -48.28 2.05 -15.08
C MET A 1 -47.33 3.13 -15.59
N ASP A 2 -46.00 3.06 -15.55
CA ASP A 2 -45.06 1.96 -15.29
C ASP A 2 -43.86 2.50 -14.51
N ALA A 3 -43.69 2.07 -13.27
CA ALA A 3 -42.51 2.33 -12.44
C ALA A 3 -41.52 1.14 -12.52
N ALA A 4 -41.34 0.61 -13.73
CA ALA A 4 -40.57 -0.59 -14.00
C ALA A 4 -39.39 -0.30 -14.94
N ASN A 5 -38.68 0.82 -14.72
CA ASN A 5 -37.32 0.93 -15.23
C ASN A 5 -36.39 0.18 -14.27
N ASN A 6 -36.44 -1.14 -14.44
CA ASN A 6 -35.46 -2.12 -14.02
C ASN A 6 -34.05 -1.62 -14.35
N ARG A 7 -33.43 -0.87 -13.43
CA ARG A 7 -31.98 -0.91 -13.28
C ARG A 7 -31.66 -2.28 -12.68
N ILE A 8 -31.68 -3.32 -13.52
CA ILE A 8 -30.86 -4.52 -13.31
C ILE A 8 -29.43 -4.07 -13.61
N GLY A 9 -28.94 -3.12 -12.82
CA GLY A 9 -27.52 -2.87 -12.70
C GLY A 9 -27.03 -3.96 -11.78
N TYR A 10 -26.07 -4.75 -12.24
CA TYR A 10 -25.26 -5.57 -11.35
C TYR A 10 -24.97 -4.76 -10.07
N PRO A 11 -25.09 -5.35 -8.87
CA PRO A 11 -24.74 -4.65 -7.64
C PRO A 11 -23.34 -4.08 -7.86
N ARG A 12 -23.22 -2.74 -7.92
CA ARG A 12 -21.89 -2.12 -8.03
C ARG A 12 -21.12 -2.63 -6.83
N ALA A 13 -20.04 -3.35 -7.08
CA ALA A 13 -19.19 -3.86 -6.02
C ALA A 13 -18.84 -2.70 -5.08
N ASN A 14 -19.06 -2.90 -3.78
CA ASN A 14 -18.86 -1.86 -2.80
C ASN A 14 -17.38 -1.47 -2.78
N GLN A 15 -17.04 -0.33 -3.40
CA GLN A 15 -15.65 -0.01 -3.74
C GLN A 15 -14.73 0.01 -2.53
N ARG A 16 -15.23 0.41 -1.35
CA ARG A 16 -14.45 0.37 -0.10
C ARG A 16 -14.02 -1.05 0.29
N ILE A 17 -14.87 -2.05 0.06
CA ILE A 17 -14.58 -3.45 0.35
C ILE A 17 -13.55 -3.97 -0.65
N VAL A 18 -13.67 -3.56 -1.92
CA VAL A 18 -12.67 -3.87 -2.95
C VAL A 18 -11.32 -3.27 -2.56
N MET A 19 -11.28 -2.03 -2.05
CA MET A 19 -10.04 -1.41 -1.59
C MET A 19 -9.43 -2.14 -0.39
N VAL A 20 -10.24 -2.53 0.60
CA VAL A 20 -9.77 -3.36 1.71
C VAL A 20 -9.19 -4.67 1.19
N ALA A 21 -9.90 -5.36 0.30
CA ALA A 21 -9.44 -6.62 -0.27
C ALA A 21 -8.12 -6.46 -1.05
N VAL A 22 -8.00 -5.42 -1.87
CA VAL A 22 -6.77 -5.15 -2.63
C VAL A 22 -5.62 -4.78 -1.69
N TRP A 23 -5.87 -3.98 -0.65
CA TRP A 23 -4.84 -3.66 0.35
C TRP A 23 -4.35 -4.91 1.06
N MET A 24 -5.26 -5.78 1.51
CA MET A 24 -4.89 -7.02 2.21
C MET A 24 -4.10 -7.95 1.28
N PHE A 25 -4.54 -8.11 0.04
CA PHE A 25 -3.84 -8.92 -0.95
C PHE A 25 -2.45 -8.35 -1.26
N ALA A 26 -2.35 -7.04 -1.50
CA ALA A 26 -1.08 -6.38 -1.77
C ALA A 26 -0.13 -6.42 -0.57
N ALA A 27 -0.63 -6.27 0.65
CA ALA A 27 0.16 -6.39 1.89
C ALA A 27 0.69 -7.82 2.10
N LEU A 28 -0.12 -8.83 1.82
CA LEU A 28 0.29 -10.24 1.93
C LEU A 28 1.35 -10.62 0.90
N ILE A 29 1.34 -10.00 -0.28
CA ILE A 29 2.25 -10.34 -1.38
C ILE A 29 3.49 -9.45 -1.41
N SER A 30 3.40 -8.19 -0.98
CA SER A 30 4.53 -7.26 -1.04
C SER A 30 5.73 -7.73 -0.24
N ILE A 31 5.51 -8.33 0.94
CA ILE A 31 6.57 -8.86 1.79
C ILE A 31 7.25 -10.08 1.15
N PRO A 32 6.54 -11.17 0.78
CA PRO A 32 7.14 -12.30 0.06
C PRO A 32 7.84 -11.90 -1.24
N VAL A 33 7.24 -11.01 -2.04
CA VAL A 33 7.86 -10.55 -3.30
C VAL A 33 9.16 -9.80 -3.00
N SER A 34 9.16 -8.90 -2.02
CA SER A 34 10.36 -8.16 -1.63
C SER A 34 11.45 -9.12 -1.12
N LEU A 35 11.08 -10.13 -0.32
CA LEU A 35 12.01 -11.16 0.15
C LEU A 35 12.60 -11.99 -0.99
N VAL A 36 11.78 -12.46 -1.94
CA VAL A 36 12.26 -13.22 -3.11
C VAL A 36 13.25 -12.39 -3.92
N ILE A 37 12.95 -11.12 -4.17
CA ILE A 37 13.84 -10.21 -4.90
C ILE A 37 15.16 -10.04 -4.14
N LYS A 38 15.10 -9.81 -2.82
CA LYS A 38 16.27 -9.62 -1.96
C LYS A 38 17.14 -10.86 -1.80
N PHE A 39 16.55 -12.04 -1.68
CA PHE A 39 17.31 -13.30 -1.66
C PHE A 39 17.92 -13.61 -3.02
N SER A 40 17.24 -13.29 -4.12
CA SER A 40 17.80 -13.41 -5.47
C SER A 40 18.95 -12.42 -5.72
N GLY A 41 18.94 -11.29 -5.02
CA GLY A 41 20.01 -10.29 -5.02
C GLY A 41 21.09 -10.51 -3.95
N GLU A 42 21.08 -11.65 -3.25
CA GLU A 42 22.02 -12.00 -2.16
C GLU A 42 22.11 -10.94 -1.04
N ASN A 43 21.05 -10.16 -0.82
CA ASN A 43 21.07 -8.99 0.07
C ASN A 43 19.80 -8.83 0.93
N GLY A 44 19.30 -9.97 1.43
CA GLY A 44 18.05 -10.07 2.19
C GLY A 44 18.20 -10.22 3.71
N GLY A 45 19.41 -10.15 4.25
CA GLY A 45 19.70 -10.36 5.67
C GLY A 45 18.96 -9.37 6.57
N TRP A 46 19.08 -8.07 6.29
CA TRP A 46 18.44 -7.03 7.10
C TRP A 46 16.92 -7.01 7.03
N LEU A 47 16.35 -7.20 5.84
CA LEU A 47 14.89 -7.26 5.68
C LEU A 47 14.31 -8.44 6.46
N THR A 48 14.99 -9.58 6.41
CA THR A 48 14.60 -10.77 7.19
C THR A 48 14.71 -10.51 8.69
N PHE A 49 15.78 -9.85 9.15
CA PHE A 49 15.95 -9.47 10.55
C PHE A 49 14.84 -8.53 11.05
N MET A 50 14.53 -7.48 10.29
CA MET A 50 13.46 -6.54 10.62
C MET A 50 12.09 -7.22 10.70
N LEU A 51 11.81 -8.14 9.78
CA LEU A 51 10.58 -8.93 9.82
C LEU A 51 10.54 -9.90 11.01
N MET A 52 11.67 -10.52 11.40
CA MET A 52 11.71 -11.38 12.58
C MET A 52 11.53 -10.60 13.89
N MET A 53 12.16 -9.43 14.02
CA MET A 53 12.06 -8.62 15.23
C MET A 53 10.75 -7.86 15.37
N PHE A 54 10.28 -7.23 14.28
CA PHE A 54 9.18 -6.29 14.31
C PHE A 54 8.01 -6.69 13.43
N GLY A 55 8.08 -7.84 12.74
CA GLY A 55 7.10 -8.24 11.73
C GLY A 55 5.67 -8.26 12.25
N VAL A 56 5.42 -8.75 13.47
CA VAL A 56 4.06 -8.74 14.04
C VAL A 56 3.53 -7.32 14.21
N ILE A 57 4.35 -6.39 14.71
CA ILE A 57 3.94 -4.99 14.93
C ILE A 57 3.76 -4.29 13.58
N LEU A 58 4.72 -4.42 12.67
CA LEU A 58 4.69 -3.79 11.35
C LEU A 58 3.52 -4.30 10.52
N VAL A 59 3.33 -5.63 10.45
CA VAL A 59 2.20 -6.26 9.75
C VAL A 59 0.87 -5.87 10.42
N GLY A 60 0.82 -5.85 11.75
CA GLY A 60 -0.36 -5.42 12.50
C GLY A 60 -0.78 -3.99 12.15
N VAL A 61 0.15 -3.03 12.16
CA VAL A 61 -0.10 -1.66 11.73
C VAL A 61 -0.52 -1.62 10.26
N TRP A 62 0.14 -2.38 9.39
CA TRP A 62 -0.18 -2.44 7.96
C TRP A 62 -1.59 -2.94 7.69
N VAL A 63 -2.04 -3.96 8.43
CA VAL A 63 -3.41 -4.49 8.35
C VAL A 63 -4.41 -3.46 8.85
N LEU A 64 -4.15 -2.79 9.98
CA LEU A 64 -5.03 -1.76 10.52
C LEU A 64 -5.23 -0.59 9.54
N LEU A 65 -4.16 -0.16 8.86
CA LEU A 65 -4.25 0.85 7.80
C LEU A 65 -5.14 0.42 6.64
N GLY A 66 -5.16 -0.87 6.32
CA GLY A 66 -6.01 -1.45 5.27
C GLY A 66 -7.50 -1.45 5.60
N LEU A 67 -7.86 -1.33 6.88
CA LEU A 67 -9.26 -1.29 7.32
C LEU A 67 -9.88 0.11 7.24
N LEU A 68 -9.07 1.15 7.04
CA LEU A 68 -9.53 2.55 7.01
C LEU A 68 -10.68 2.83 6.04
N PRO A 69 -10.77 2.22 4.84
CA PRO A 69 -11.89 2.43 3.94
C PRO A 69 -13.25 2.00 4.53
N LEU A 70 -13.27 1.14 5.56
CA LEU A 70 -14.52 0.71 6.21
C LEU A 70 -15.23 1.84 6.96
N PHE A 71 -14.52 2.91 7.32
CA PHE A 71 -15.12 4.10 7.94
C PHE A 71 -15.86 4.98 6.92
N ILE A 72 -15.77 4.69 5.62
CA ILE A 72 -16.52 5.40 4.57
C ILE A 72 -17.91 4.74 4.45
N ARG A 73 -18.98 5.54 4.52
CA ARG A 73 -20.36 5.00 4.42
C ARG A 73 -20.62 4.33 3.06
N SER A 74 -21.54 3.35 3.05
CA SER A 74 -21.79 2.47 1.89
C SER A 74 -22.50 3.16 0.74
N ASP A 75 -23.25 4.21 1.08
CA ASP A 75 -24.07 5.04 0.20
C ASP A 75 -23.27 6.18 -0.44
N TYR A 76 -21.97 6.30 -0.13
CA TYR A 76 -21.11 7.34 -0.68
C TYR A 76 -20.76 7.04 -2.15
N GLU A 77 -21.38 7.76 -3.09
CA GLU A 77 -21.20 7.58 -4.54
C GLU A 77 -19.83 8.03 -5.09
N SER A 78 -18.96 8.58 -4.25
CA SER A 78 -17.77 9.28 -4.73
C SER A 78 -16.71 8.38 -5.34
N LYS A 79 -15.98 8.99 -6.28
CA LYS A 79 -14.81 8.44 -6.94
C LYS A 79 -13.64 8.42 -5.95
N LEU A 80 -13.39 7.26 -5.34
CA LEU A 80 -12.27 7.01 -4.40
C LEU A 80 -10.88 7.04 -5.08
N GLU A 81 -10.73 7.77 -6.19
CA GLU A 81 -9.58 7.79 -7.09
C GLU A 81 -8.28 8.09 -6.36
N TRP A 82 -8.27 9.08 -5.46
CA TRP A 82 -7.07 9.44 -4.70
C TRP A 82 -6.64 8.35 -3.73
N ALA A 83 -7.58 7.61 -3.13
CA ALA A 83 -7.23 6.49 -2.27
C ALA A 83 -6.65 5.32 -3.09
N TRP A 84 -7.15 5.08 -4.31
CA TRP A 84 -6.55 4.10 -5.24
C TRP A 84 -5.14 4.49 -5.69
N VAL A 85 -4.93 5.75 -6.09
CA VAL A 85 -3.60 6.27 -6.45
C VAL A 85 -2.64 6.14 -5.28
N SER A 86 -3.09 6.54 -4.08
CA SER A 86 -2.28 6.43 -2.85
C SER A 86 -1.85 5.00 -2.58
N MET A 87 -2.78 4.04 -2.69
CA MET A 87 -2.48 2.62 -2.50
C MET A 87 -1.46 2.10 -3.52
N ALA A 88 -1.58 2.51 -4.79
CA ALA A 88 -0.59 2.16 -5.80
C ALA A 88 0.81 2.71 -5.45
N LEU A 89 0.90 3.98 -5.02
CA LEU A 89 2.17 4.59 -4.59
C LEU A 89 2.78 3.87 -3.39
N VAL A 90 1.96 3.49 -2.39
CA VAL A 90 2.39 2.71 -1.23
C VAL A 90 3.08 1.44 -1.68
N PHE A 91 2.38 0.58 -2.43
CA PHE A 91 2.87 -0.76 -2.71
C PHE A 91 3.94 -0.80 -3.79
N ILE A 92 3.80 -0.02 -4.86
CA ILE A 92 4.82 0.05 -5.93
C ILE A 92 6.10 0.66 -5.37
N GLY A 93 6.00 1.79 -4.66
CA GLY A 93 7.14 2.43 -4.02
C GLY A 93 7.82 1.51 -3.00
N PHE A 94 7.04 0.75 -2.22
CA PHE A 94 7.60 -0.19 -1.25
C PHE A 94 8.34 -1.34 -1.92
N ILE A 95 7.70 -2.03 -2.87
CA ILE A 95 8.29 -3.19 -3.54
C ILE A 95 9.55 -2.78 -4.32
N LEU A 96 9.44 -1.74 -5.15
CA LEU A 96 10.58 -1.27 -5.95
C LEU A 96 11.66 -0.62 -5.08
N GLY A 97 11.28 0.10 -4.03
CA GLY A 97 12.23 0.71 -3.09
C GLY A 97 13.05 -0.35 -2.36
N ASN A 98 12.39 -1.36 -1.81
CA ASN A 98 13.08 -2.49 -1.17
C ASN A 98 13.92 -3.28 -2.18
N ALA A 99 13.44 -3.49 -3.41
CA ALA A 99 14.20 -4.18 -4.43
C ALA A 99 15.55 -3.51 -4.73
N ASN A 100 15.64 -2.19 -4.65
CA ASN A 100 16.84 -1.44 -5.02
C ASN A 100 17.72 -1.02 -3.82
N LEU A 101 17.19 -1.04 -2.61
CA LEU A 101 17.94 -0.66 -1.41
C LEU A 101 19.12 -1.64 -1.17
N PRO A 102 20.30 -1.17 -0.73
CA PRO A 102 21.34 -2.04 -0.21
C PRO A 102 20.90 -2.77 1.07
N ASP A 103 21.56 -3.87 1.44
CA ASP A 103 21.44 -4.42 2.80
C ASP A 103 22.25 -3.52 3.77
N PHE A 104 21.62 -3.05 4.85
CA PHE A 104 22.27 -2.20 5.86
C PHE A 104 22.88 -3.01 7.01
N GLY A 105 22.68 -4.33 7.04
CA GLY A 105 23.12 -5.21 8.13
C GLY A 105 24.52 -5.80 7.96
N ASP A 106 25.05 -5.84 6.73
CA ASP A 106 26.36 -6.43 6.46
C ASP A 106 27.47 -5.38 6.57
N ILE A 107 28.30 -5.51 7.60
CA ILE A 107 29.55 -4.76 7.75
C ILE A 107 30.54 -5.31 6.70
N GLY A 108 30.48 -4.79 5.47
CA GLY A 108 31.30 -5.21 4.33
C GLY A 108 30.93 -4.44 3.06
N PRO A 109 31.70 -4.56 1.96
CA PRO A 109 31.45 -3.79 0.75
C PRO A 109 30.10 -4.21 0.14
N SER A 110 29.10 -3.33 0.31
CA SER A 110 27.91 -3.19 -0.53
C SER A 110 27.26 -4.47 -1.03
N THR A 111 26.38 -5.06 -0.24
CA THR A 111 25.37 -6.01 -0.71
C THR A 111 24.23 -5.24 -1.41
N VAL A 112 24.57 -4.60 -2.52
CA VAL A 112 23.58 -4.06 -3.47
C VAL A 112 23.06 -5.20 -4.34
N PRO A 113 21.83 -5.08 -4.88
CA PRO A 113 21.34 -6.08 -5.82
C PRO A 113 22.32 -6.24 -6.99
N THR A 114 22.43 -7.46 -7.51
CA THR A 114 23.45 -7.83 -8.51
C THR A 114 23.40 -7.01 -9.80
N TRP A 115 22.25 -6.40 -10.13
CA TRP A 115 22.10 -5.50 -11.28
C TRP A 115 22.64 -4.08 -11.06
N TRP A 116 23.12 -3.77 -9.85
CA TRP A 116 23.74 -2.49 -9.48
C TRP A 116 25.24 -2.61 -9.15
N PHE A 117 25.88 -3.75 -9.40
CA PHE A 117 27.32 -3.92 -9.14
C PHE A 117 28.17 -2.82 -9.79
N GLY A 118 28.99 -2.13 -8.99
CA GLY A 118 29.84 -1.03 -9.44
C GLY A 118 29.13 0.33 -9.53
N ASN A 119 27.87 0.43 -9.07
CA ASN A 119 27.13 1.68 -8.95
C ASN A 119 26.17 1.68 -7.74
N GLU A 120 26.77 1.52 -6.56
CA GLU A 120 26.08 1.39 -5.28
C GLU A 120 25.35 2.68 -4.87
N GLU A 121 25.90 3.83 -5.29
CA GLU A 121 25.31 5.15 -5.06
C GLU A 121 23.95 5.28 -5.77
N ALA A 122 23.87 4.86 -7.05
CA ALA A 122 22.62 4.89 -7.79
C ALA A 122 21.56 3.92 -7.22
N ALA A 123 21.97 2.75 -6.73
CA ALA A 123 21.09 1.81 -6.05
C ALA A 123 20.45 2.45 -4.81
N THR A 124 21.29 3.07 -3.97
CA THR A 124 20.88 3.74 -2.74
C THR A 124 19.92 4.90 -3.02
N ILE A 125 20.26 5.77 -3.97
CA ILE A 125 19.42 6.91 -4.35
C ILE A 125 18.08 6.43 -4.90
N THR A 126 18.09 5.45 -5.82
CA THR A 126 16.87 4.92 -6.45
C THR A 126 15.96 4.26 -5.43
N GLY A 127 16.51 3.39 -4.59
CA GLY A 127 15.78 2.74 -3.51
C GLY A 127 15.20 3.76 -2.53
N GLY A 128 15.99 4.76 -2.13
CA GLY A 128 15.56 5.85 -1.25
C GLY A 128 14.40 6.67 -1.82
N ILE A 129 14.49 7.08 -3.09
CA ILE A 129 13.41 7.83 -3.76
C ILE A 129 12.11 7.03 -3.79
N LEU A 130 12.17 5.74 -4.12
CA LEU A 130 11.00 4.88 -4.19
C LEU A 130 10.37 4.62 -2.81
N LEU A 131 11.19 4.51 -1.76
CA LEU A 131 10.68 4.47 -0.39
C LEU A 131 10.04 5.79 0.04
N VAL A 132 10.59 6.94 -0.37
CA VAL A 132 9.93 8.25 -0.16
C VAL A 132 8.59 8.30 -0.87
N ILE A 133 8.49 7.81 -2.11
CA ILE A 133 7.22 7.70 -2.84
C ILE A 133 6.22 6.82 -2.07
N SER A 134 6.68 5.69 -1.51
CA SER A 134 5.83 4.85 -0.66
C SER A 134 5.35 5.60 0.58
N GLY A 135 6.24 6.36 1.23
CA GLY A 135 5.89 7.22 2.37
C GLY A 135 4.85 8.28 2.03
N ILE A 136 5.00 8.96 0.89
CA ILE A 136 3.99 9.90 0.36
C ILE A 136 2.67 9.17 0.13
N GLY A 137 2.71 7.97 -0.45
CA GLY A 137 1.53 7.13 -0.63
C GLY A 137 0.79 6.86 0.68
N HIS A 138 1.50 6.58 1.78
CA HIS A 138 0.87 6.35 3.10
C HIS A 138 0.17 7.61 3.62
N VAL A 139 0.83 8.77 3.51
CA VAL A 139 0.25 10.05 3.93
C VAL A 139 -1.00 10.36 3.11
N MET A 140 -0.93 10.18 1.79
CA MET A 140 -2.08 10.39 0.91
C MET A 140 -3.19 9.38 1.17
N TRP A 141 -2.88 8.13 1.50
CA TRP A 141 -3.85 7.10 1.87
C TRP A 141 -4.65 7.51 3.11
N LEU A 142 -3.93 7.91 4.17
CA LEU A 142 -4.52 8.39 5.41
C LEU A 142 -5.41 9.61 5.16
N ALA A 143 -4.88 10.64 4.49
CA ALA A 143 -5.61 11.85 4.18
C ALA A 143 -6.88 11.54 3.36
N SER A 144 -6.76 10.71 2.32
CA SER A 144 -7.88 10.33 1.47
C SER A 144 -8.96 9.59 2.26
N CYS A 145 -8.60 8.56 3.04
CA CYS A 145 -9.56 7.80 3.82
C CYS A 145 -10.28 8.67 4.86
N ILE A 146 -9.55 9.54 5.56
CA ILE A 146 -10.12 10.48 6.54
C ILE A 146 -11.08 11.44 5.83
N THR A 147 -10.64 12.09 4.74
CA THR A 147 -11.47 13.03 3.99
C THR A 147 -12.74 12.37 3.46
N TYR A 148 -12.64 11.18 2.87
CA TYR A 148 -13.81 10.47 2.36
C TYR A 148 -14.74 9.98 3.47
N ALA A 149 -14.20 9.56 4.63
CA ALA A 149 -15.02 9.21 5.78
C ALA A 149 -15.82 10.44 6.27
N VAL A 150 -15.17 11.59 6.45
CA VAL A 150 -15.82 12.85 6.87
C VAL A 150 -16.88 13.30 5.86
N LEU A 151 -16.55 13.32 4.57
CA LEU A 151 -17.49 13.73 3.53
C LEU A 151 -18.70 12.81 3.44
N SER A 152 -18.49 11.49 3.54
CA SER A 152 -19.59 10.52 3.51
C SER A 152 -20.59 10.72 4.64
N HIS A 153 -20.15 11.13 5.82
CA HIS A 153 -21.03 11.41 6.96
C HIS A 153 -21.73 12.77 6.87
N ARG A 154 -21.09 13.79 6.30
CA ARG A 154 -21.69 15.12 6.11
C ARG A 154 -22.78 15.15 5.05
N SER A 155 -22.70 14.28 4.05
CA SER A 155 -23.69 14.18 2.97
C SER A 155 -24.91 13.33 3.35
N ALA A 156 -24.98 12.81 4.58
CA ALA A 156 -26.13 12.05 5.04
C ALA A 156 -27.33 12.99 5.24
N PRO A 157 -28.52 12.67 4.70
CA PRO A 157 -29.73 13.41 5.06
C PRO A 157 -29.96 13.29 6.57
N GLU A 158 -30.29 14.41 7.23
CA GLU A 158 -30.73 14.39 8.62
C GLU A 158 -31.94 13.46 8.71
N VAL A 159 -31.80 12.43 9.54
CA VAL A 159 -32.89 11.47 9.78
C VAL A 159 -33.93 12.23 10.60
N PHE A 160 -34.96 12.74 9.92
CA PHE A 160 -36.18 13.29 10.52
C PHE A 160 -37.25 12.21 10.60
#